data_AF-X0GXM4-F1
#
_entry.id   AF-X0GXM4-F1
#
_cell.length_a   1.000
_cell.length_b   1.000
_cell.length_c   1.000
_cell.angle_alpha   90.00
_cell.angle_beta   90.00
_cell.angle_gamma   90.00
#
_symmetry.space_group_name_H-M   'P 1'
#
loop_
_entity.id
_entity.type
_entity.pdbx_description
1 polymer ?
#
loop_
_entity_poly.entity_id
_entity_poly.type
_entity_poly.pdbx_seq_one_letter_code
_entity_poly.pdbx_strand_id
1 'polypeptide(L)'
;MATQSRGTAALAVSNVGSSAMSLLRVRTASVERRSAVSSKTILQTLSRGQDFSDTTFLSHLVAEPSVEKQSNEATWGENLFLMGHFTSSTTHTISSRTEVRQLWQSVIPEEAIVYPFLVHGMLALSAMHLASLRPSQRARYEQCCRRHQDEAIPGYRRAIQNIRPEASGPVFAMASLVALLGLATISDNALPREDTSSKNQPTFIDVMSIFTIIRGLEAILTHGTPLWHNIINSRYRVAMIGHTAIDSQDFELPANVELRYRQLTTDCLDTLLADDKSAKQTCLETISCLQNIHRELLFLVSKYALDEEVNLEPAYVVKWFALVSPQFVEMLRRENTAALVILGDFFALFRLLENRWFLKKAPVNALNTIQEVIDPRGLEWLIVLQTQNA
;
A
#
# COMPACT_ATOMS: atom_id res chain seq x y z
N MET A 1 -32.36 26.45 -52.72
CA MET A 1 -31.14 25.64 -52.49
C MET A 1 -30.42 26.19 -51.27
N ALA A 2 -30.24 25.32 -50.27
CA ALA A 2 -29.31 25.35 -49.14
C ALA A 2 -29.14 26.65 -48.31
N THR A 3 -29.61 26.64 -47.06
CA THR A 3 -28.75 26.61 -45.85
C THR A 3 -29.60 26.41 -44.58
N GLN A 4 -29.65 25.18 -44.05
CA GLN A 4 -30.11 24.89 -42.69
C GLN A 4 -29.43 23.57 -42.26
N SER A 5 -28.43 23.63 -41.36
CA SER A 5 -27.88 22.48 -40.60
C SER A 5 -26.59 22.88 -39.86
N ARG A 6 -26.71 23.53 -38.70
CA ARG A 6 -25.68 23.55 -37.65
C ARG A 6 -26.39 23.65 -36.30
N GLY A 7 -26.77 22.49 -35.77
CA GLY A 7 -27.55 22.43 -34.53
C GLY A 7 -27.78 21.03 -34.00
N THR A 8 -26.77 20.14 -34.04
CA THR A 8 -26.88 18.79 -33.45
C THR A 8 -25.57 18.19 -32.91
N ALA A 9 -24.44 18.91 -32.90
CA ALA A 9 -23.15 18.35 -32.45
C ALA A 9 -22.73 18.75 -31.02
N ALA A 10 -23.46 19.63 -30.33
CA ALA A 10 -23.07 20.15 -29.01
C ALA A 10 -23.72 19.43 -27.81
N LEU A 11 -24.55 18.41 -28.04
CA LEU A 11 -25.33 17.72 -26.98
C LEU A 11 -24.92 16.26 -26.74
N ALA A 12 -23.90 15.75 -27.43
CA ALA A 12 -23.45 14.36 -27.28
C ALA A 12 -22.20 14.17 -26.38
N VAL A 13 -21.49 15.25 -26.02
CA VAL A 13 -20.26 15.17 -25.22
C VAL A 13 -20.51 15.30 -23.71
N SER A 14 -21.70 15.75 -23.28
CA SER A 14 -22.03 15.88 -21.84
C SER A 14 -22.58 14.59 -21.19
N ASN A 15 -22.90 13.55 -21.96
CA ASN A 15 -23.59 12.37 -21.43
C ASN A 15 -22.67 11.20 -21.02
N VAL A 16 -21.40 11.14 -21.45
CA VAL A 16 -20.51 10.03 -21.09
C VAL A 16 -19.88 10.24 -19.68
N GLY A 17 -19.58 11.49 -19.31
CA GLY A 17 -19.09 11.83 -17.95
C GLY A 17 -20.14 11.70 -16.84
N SER A 18 -21.43 11.70 -17.20
CA SER A 18 -22.54 11.51 -16.26
C SER A 18 -22.69 10.05 -15.81
N SER A 19 -22.30 9.08 -16.65
CA SER A 19 -22.44 7.64 -16.35
C SER A 19 -21.42 7.11 -15.32
N ALA A 20 -20.18 7.61 -15.34
CA ALA A 20 -19.17 7.21 -14.34
C ALA A 20 -19.48 7.81 -12.96
N MET A 21 -19.97 9.05 -12.92
CA MET A 21 -20.44 9.72 -11.70
C MET A 21 -21.77 9.16 -11.19
N SER A 22 -22.64 8.65 -12.06
CA SER A 22 -23.90 8.00 -11.66
C SER A 22 -23.67 6.59 -11.11
N LEU A 23 -22.69 5.83 -11.62
CA LEU A 23 -22.28 4.54 -11.03
C LEU A 23 -21.63 4.72 -9.65
N LEU A 24 -20.87 5.80 -9.45
CA LEU A 24 -20.40 6.23 -8.12
C LEU A 24 -21.56 6.67 -7.21
N ARG A 25 -22.55 7.43 -7.71
CA ARG A 25 -23.73 7.88 -6.94
C ARG A 25 -24.71 6.76 -6.56
N VAL A 26 -24.89 5.75 -7.41
CA VAL A 26 -25.76 4.60 -7.11
C VAL A 26 -25.10 3.70 -6.05
N ARG A 27 -23.76 3.60 -6.03
CA ARG A 27 -23.02 2.99 -4.93
C ARG A 27 -23.10 3.81 -3.63
N THR A 28 -23.06 5.14 -3.67
CA THR A 28 -23.18 5.96 -2.44
C THR A 28 -24.58 5.89 -1.81
N ALA A 29 -25.66 5.85 -2.60
CA ALA A 29 -27.03 5.80 -2.08
C ALA A 29 -27.38 4.47 -1.36
N SER A 30 -26.72 3.37 -1.73
CA SER A 30 -26.87 2.09 -1.04
C SER A 30 -25.99 1.96 0.23
N VAL A 31 -24.98 2.83 0.38
CA VAL A 31 -24.08 2.90 1.54
C VAL A 31 -24.60 3.83 2.64
N GLU A 32 -25.45 4.80 2.31
CA GLU A 32 -26.04 5.77 3.28
C GLU A 32 -26.90 5.14 4.39
N ARG A 33 -27.32 3.87 4.28
CA ARG A 33 -28.02 3.13 5.35
C ARG A 33 -27.12 2.28 6.26
N ARG A 34 -25.80 2.33 6.10
CA ARG A 34 -24.83 1.62 6.97
C ARG A 34 -23.89 2.59 7.69
N SER A 35 -24.39 3.72 8.19
CA SER A 35 -23.62 4.68 8.98
C SER A 35 -23.58 4.31 10.47
N ALA A 36 -22.85 3.23 10.75
CA ALA A 36 -22.24 2.96 12.06
C ALA A 36 -21.14 1.92 11.85
N VAL A 37 -20.00 2.32 11.27
CA VAL A 37 -18.80 1.48 11.28
C VAL A 37 -18.32 1.44 12.73
N SER A 38 -18.81 0.46 13.48
CA SER A 38 -18.34 0.16 14.83
C SER A 38 -16.87 -0.19 14.75
N SER A 39 -16.05 0.28 15.70
CA SER A 39 -14.64 -0.07 15.87
C SER A 39 -14.36 -1.58 15.89
N LYS A 40 -15.42 -2.39 16.12
CA LYS A 40 -15.41 -3.83 15.87
C LYS A 40 -15.02 -4.18 14.45
N THR A 41 -15.38 -3.43 13.41
CA THR A 41 -15.08 -3.76 12.01
C THR A 41 -13.60 -3.61 11.67
N ILE A 42 -12.89 -2.59 12.17
CA ILE A 42 -11.43 -2.45 11.94
C ILE A 42 -10.68 -3.57 12.63
N LEU A 43 -10.97 -3.82 13.91
CA LEU A 43 -10.37 -4.92 14.66
C LEU A 43 -10.80 -6.30 14.13
N GLN A 44 -12.03 -6.45 13.61
CA GLN A 44 -12.51 -7.68 12.98
C GLN A 44 -11.89 -7.93 11.62
N THR A 45 -11.56 -6.89 10.86
CA THR A 45 -10.80 -7.03 9.60
C THR A 45 -9.36 -7.42 9.90
N LEU A 46 -8.75 -6.83 10.93
CA LEU A 46 -7.43 -7.23 11.42
C LEU A 46 -7.44 -8.65 12.03
N SER A 47 -8.50 -9.03 12.77
CA SER A 47 -8.64 -10.36 13.37
C SER A 47 -9.09 -11.44 12.39
N ARG A 48 -9.81 -11.10 11.31
CA ARG A 48 -10.08 -12.04 10.20
C ARG A 48 -8.83 -12.33 9.37
N GLY A 49 -7.73 -11.60 9.59
CA GLY A 49 -6.40 -11.94 9.10
C GLY A 49 -5.67 -12.98 9.96
N GLN A 50 -6.28 -13.50 11.05
CA GLN A 50 -5.64 -14.42 12.02
C GLN A 50 -5.27 -15.81 11.47
N ASP A 51 -5.65 -16.17 10.25
CA ASP A 51 -5.18 -17.43 9.63
C ASP A 51 -3.68 -17.40 9.28
N PHE A 52 -3.00 -16.27 9.53
CA PHE A 52 -1.58 -16.06 9.28
C PHE A 52 -0.85 -15.76 10.61
N SER A 53 -0.22 -16.77 11.22
CA SER A 53 0.33 -16.67 12.58
C SER A 53 1.71 -15.97 12.67
N ASP A 54 1.82 -15.18 13.75
CA ASP A 54 2.93 -14.97 14.70
C ASP A 54 4.17 -14.09 14.46
N THR A 55 4.44 -13.47 13.30
CA THR A 55 5.72 -12.72 13.16
C THR A 55 5.69 -11.31 12.54
N THR A 56 4.51 -10.71 12.35
CA THR A 56 4.37 -9.35 11.78
C THR A 56 3.94 -8.31 12.82
N PHE A 57 4.18 -7.02 12.58
CA PHE A 57 3.60 -5.93 13.38
C PHE A 57 2.08 -6.12 13.65
N LEU A 58 1.38 -6.78 12.71
CA LEU A 58 -0.01 -7.21 12.84
C LEU A 58 -0.25 -8.32 13.89
N SER A 59 0.63 -9.31 14.05
CA SER A 59 0.51 -10.36 15.08
C SER A 59 0.69 -9.75 16.47
N HIS A 60 1.71 -8.91 16.65
CA HIS A 60 1.91 -8.16 17.90
C HIS A 60 0.76 -7.18 18.17
N LEU A 61 0.11 -6.64 17.13
CA LEU A 61 -1.11 -5.83 17.23
C LEU A 61 -2.33 -6.59 17.76
N VAL A 62 -2.31 -7.92 17.81
CA VAL A 62 -3.41 -8.76 18.32
C VAL A 62 -3.01 -9.46 19.64
N ALA A 63 -1.74 -9.81 19.81
CA ALA A 63 -1.22 -10.43 21.03
C ALA A 63 -1.19 -9.47 22.25
N GLU A 64 -1.31 -10.02 23.46
CA GLU A 64 -1.08 -9.29 24.72
C GLU A 64 0.42 -9.25 25.03
N PRO A 65 1.00 -8.08 25.37
CA PRO A 65 2.44 -8.00 25.62
C PRO A 65 2.81 -8.46 27.03
N SER A 66 3.82 -9.33 27.12
CA SER A 66 4.65 -9.50 28.32
C SER A 66 5.74 -8.42 28.30
N VAL A 67 5.60 -7.39 29.15
CA VAL A 67 6.54 -6.26 29.19
C VAL A 67 7.61 -6.50 30.26
N GLU A 68 8.82 -6.84 29.83
CA GLU A 68 10.03 -6.57 30.63
C GLU A 68 10.48 -5.13 30.39
N LYS A 69 10.34 -4.28 31.42
CA LYS A 69 10.73 -2.86 31.37
C LYS A 69 12.25 -2.73 31.55
N GLN A 70 13.00 -2.50 30.48
CA GLN A 70 14.37 -1.99 30.56
C GLN A 70 14.36 -0.48 30.89
N SER A 71 15.37 0.00 31.62
CA SER A 71 15.38 1.37 32.15
C SER A 71 15.54 2.43 31.05
N ASN A 72 14.73 3.49 31.13
CA ASN A 72 14.62 4.58 30.15
C ASN A 72 15.89 5.42 29.94
N GLU A 73 16.84 5.41 30.87
CA GLU A 73 18.02 6.30 30.81
C GLU A 73 19.08 5.82 29.80
N ALA A 74 19.21 4.50 29.61
CA ALA A 74 20.20 3.93 28.70
C ALA A 74 19.86 4.11 27.20
N THR A 75 18.59 4.39 26.88
CA THR A 75 18.08 4.45 25.50
C THR A 75 17.84 5.88 24.99
N TRP A 76 17.92 6.90 25.84
CA TRP A 76 17.60 8.28 25.46
C TRP A 76 18.49 8.83 24.32
N GLY A 77 19.81 8.59 24.40
CA GLY A 77 20.74 9.00 23.34
C GLY A 77 20.47 8.30 22.00
N GLU A 78 20.06 7.03 22.04
CA GLU A 78 19.67 6.28 20.84
C GLU A 78 18.36 6.83 20.25
N ASN A 79 17.36 7.11 21.07
CA ASN A 79 16.09 7.70 20.63
C ASN A 79 16.28 9.09 20.00
N LEU A 80 17.12 9.94 20.59
CA LEU A 80 17.47 11.24 20.01
C LEU A 80 18.18 11.10 18.66
N PHE A 81 19.15 10.19 18.57
CA PHE A 81 19.84 9.92 17.31
C PHE A 81 18.87 9.43 16.23
N LEU A 82 17.98 8.49 16.58
CA LEU A 82 16.95 7.97 15.68
C LEU A 82 15.96 9.06 15.23
N MET A 83 15.55 9.97 16.12
CA MET A 83 14.69 11.11 15.76
C MET A 83 15.41 12.11 14.84
N GLY A 84 16.69 12.39 15.14
CA GLY A 84 17.54 13.21 14.27
C GLY A 84 17.69 12.60 12.87
N HIS A 85 17.92 11.28 12.79
CA HIS A 85 17.97 10.55 11.52
C HIS A 85 16.61 10.54 10.81
N PHE A 86 15.51 10.43 11.56
CA PHE A 86 14.16 10.44 11.00
C PHE A 86 13.91 11.74 10.24
N THR A 87 14.07 12.87 10.94
CA THR A 87 13.80 14.21 10.41
C THR A 87 14.77 14.61 9.30
N SER A 88 16.08 14.33 9.45
CA SER A 88 17.12 14.75 8.49
C SER A 88 17.29 13.84 7.28
N SER A 89 16.94 12.55 7.38
CA SER A 89 17.25 11.55 6.35
C SER A 89 16.05 10.70 5.96
N THR A 90 15.39 10.05 6.92
CA THR A 90 14.30 9.10 6.61
C THR A 90 13.13 9.78 5.89
N THR A 91 12.72 10.98 6.31
CA THR A 91 11.62 11.73 5.66
C THR A 91 11.85 11.98 4.16
N HIS A 92 13.10 12.17 3.73
CA HIS A 92 13.45 12.33 2.32
C HIS A 92 13.25 11.05 1.49
N THR A 93 13.23 9.89 2.14
CA THR A 93 12.99 8.61 1.48
C THR A 93 11.50 8.28 1.32
N ILE A 94 10.63 8.93 2.11
CA ILE A 94 9.19 8.64 2.14
C ILE A 94 8.46 9.28 0.95
N SER A 95 8.86 10.49 0.53
CA SER A 95 8.18 11.26 -0.51
C SER A 95 9.10 12.23 -1.25
N SER A 96 8.92 12.35 -2.56
CA SER A 96 9.58 13.35 -3.42
C SER A 96 8.90 14.72 -3.37
N ARG A 97 7.66 14.83 -2.86
CA ARG A 97 6.92 16.08 -2.64
C ARG A 97 7.35 16.81 -1.38
N THR A 98 7.70 18.08 -1.53
CA THR A 98 8.22 18.93 -0.45
C THR A 98 7.20 19.12 0.67
N GLU A 99 5.92 19.29 0.35
CA GLU A 99 4.87 19.53 1.34
C GLU A 99 4.62 18.30 2.22
N VAL A 100 4.71 17.10 1.62
CA VAL A 100 4.59 15.83 2.35
C VAL A 100 5.81 15.63 3.23
N ARG A 101 7.03 15.94 2.76
CA ARG A 101 8.23 15.91 3.62
C ARG A 101 8.12 16.85 4.81
N GLN A 102 7.66 18.08 4.60
CA GLN A 102 7.48 19.05 5.68
C GLN A 102 6.48 18.54 6.73
N LEU A 103 5.39 17.89 6.31
CA LEU A 103 4.46 17.23 7.23
C LEU A 103 5.18 16.22 8.16
N TRP A 104 6.04 15.38 7.58
CA TRP A 104 6.82 14.39 8.35
C TRP A 104 7.96 15.00 9.18
N GLN A 105 8.52 16.15 8.77
CA GLN A 105 9.68 16.77 9.42
C GLN A 105 9.32 17.68 10.60
N SER A 106 8.12 18.29 10.61
CA SER A 106 7.72 19.23 11.66
C SER A 106 6.39 18.88 12.30
N VAL A 107 5.32 18.77 11.51
CA VAL A 107 3.95 18.61 12.01
C VAL A 107 3.75 17.32 12.78
N ILE A 108 4.16 16.18 12.21
CA ILE A 108 4.00 14.88 12.86
C ILE A 108 4.86 14.76 14.13
N PRO A 109 6.14 15.18 14.14
CA PRO A 109 6.92 15.27 15.39
C PRO A 109 6.28 16.12 16.49
N GLU A 110 5.69 17.27 16.17
CA GLU A 110 4.97 18.11 17.14
C GLU A 110 3.79 17.35 17.76
N GLU A 111 3.00 16.65 16.93
CA GLU A 111 1.84 15.88 17.41
C GLU A 111 2.27 14.63 18.18
N ALA A 112 3.43 14.05 17.85
CA ALA A 112 3.97 12.89 18.54
C ALA A 112 4.24 13.15 20.04
N ILE A 113 4.40 14.42 20.45
CA ILE A 113 4.47 14.82 21.87
C ILE A 113 3.18 14.43 22.61
N VAL A 114 2.02 14.60 21.96
CA VAL A 114 0.70 14.30 22.54
C VAL A 114 0.32 12.82 22.34
N TYR A 115 0.83 12.20 21.27
CA TYR A 115 0.52 10.83 20.89
C TYR A 115 1.79 9.96 20.88
N PRO A 116 2.23 9.39 22.03
CA PRO A 116 3.51 8.68 22.14
C PRO A 116 3.71 7.52 21.16
N PHE A 117 2.63 6.85 20.74
CA PHE A 117 2.73 5.77 19.75
C PHE A 117 3.33 6.26 18.41
N LEU A 118 3.15 7.54 18.06
CA LEU A 118 3.77 8.12 16.86
C LEU A 118 5.28 8.22 16.99
N VAL A 119 5.79 8.65 18.15
CA VAL A 119 7.24 8.72 18.40
C VAL A 119 7.83 7.36 18.13
N HIS A 120 7.30 6.32 18.76
CA HIS A 120 7.78 4.96 18.59
C HIS A 120 7.67 4.47 17.14
N GLY A 121 6.59 4.77 16.42
CA GLY A 121 6.50 4.46 14.98
C GLY A 121 7.57 5.15 14.13
N MET A 122 7.85 6.43 14.40
CA MET A 122 8.89 7.20 13.70
C MET A 122 10.29 6.64 14.00
N LEU A 123 10.58 6.31 15.26
CA LEU A 123 11.84 5.72 15.68
C LEU A 123 12.03 4.32 15.09
N ALA A 124 10.97 3.50 15.03
CA ALA A 124 11.00 2.18 14.40
C ALA A 124 11.35 2.27 12.92
N LEU A 125 10.67 3.14 12.16
CA LEU A 125 10.98 3.35 10.74
C LEU A 125 12.40 3.89 10.54
N SER A 126 12.86 4.80 11.42
CA SER A 126 14.21 5.35 11.38
C SER A 126 15.28 4.29 11.63
N ALA A 127 15.07 3.42 12.62
CA ALA A 127 15.95 2.30 12.90
C ALA A 127 16.01 1.34 11.71
N MET A 128 14.86 1.01 11.12
CA MET A 128 14.81 0.14 9.95
C MET A 128 15.52 0.75 8.73
N HIS A 129 15.38 2.06 8.52
CA HIS A 129 16.15 2.78 7.50
C HIS A 129 17.66 2.67 7.76
N LEU A 130 18.12 2.88 9.01
CA LEU A 130 19.53 2.71 9.38
C LEU A 130 20.03 1.27 9.20
N ALA A 131 19.20 0.27 9.49
CA ALA A 131 19.51 -1.14 9.26
C ALA A 131 19.81 -1.42 7.77
N SER A 132 19.09 -0.74 6.86
CA SER A 132 19.33 -0.82 5.41
C SER A 132 20.63 -0.13 4.97
N LEU A 133 21.03 0.95 5.66
CA LEU A 133 22.22 1.74 5.34
C LEU A 133 23.51 1.19 5.98
N ARG A 134 23.39 0.44 7.08
CA ARG A 134 24.52 -0.02 7.90
C ARG A 134 24.50 -1.53 8.10
N PRO A 135 24.87 -2.33 7.09
CA PRO A 135 24.83 -3.79 7.17
C PRO A 135 25.58 -4.38 8.37
N SER A 136 26.70 -3.78 8.78
CA SER A 136 27.50 -4.23 9.94
C SER A 136 26.80 -4.03 11.29
N GLN A 137 25.83 -3.11 11.37
CA GLN A 137 25.05 -2.81 12.57
C GLN A 137 23.57 -3.20 12.41
N ARG A 138 23.25 -3.95 11.35
CA ARG A 138 21.88 -4.28 10.96
C ARG A 138 21.09 -4.91 12.11
N ALA A 139 21.62 -5.97 12.72
CA ALA A 139 20.95 -6.68 13.82
C ALA A 139 20.60 -5.77 15.01
N ARG A 140 21.48 -4.81 15.34
CA ARG A 140 21.21 -3.81 16.39
C ARG A 140 19.98 -2.97 16.04
N TYR A 141 19.97 -2.38 14.84
CA TYR A 141 18.88 -1.50 14.43
C TYR A 141 17.56 -2.25 14.17
N GLU A 142 17.62 -3.51 13.74
CA GLU A 142 16.45 -4.39 13.66
C GLU A 142 15.85 -4.64 15.06
N GLN A 143 16.68 -4.86 16.07
CA GLN A 143 16.22 -4.98 17.46
C GLN A 143 15.61 -3.66 17.97
N CYS A 144 16.21 -2.51 17.64
CA CYS A 144 15.64 -1.20 17.97
C CYS A 144 14.27 -1.01 17.31
N CYS A 145 14.12 -1.40 16.04
CA CYS A 145 12.84 -1.36 15.33
C CYS A 145 11.76 -2.17 16.05
N ARG A 146 12.05 -3.44 16.39
CA ARG A 146 11.12 -4.32 17.13
C ARG A 146 10.70 -3.72 18.46
N ARG A 147 11.66 -3.26 19.27
CA ARG A 147 11.37 -2.65 20.58
C ARG A 147 10.39 -1.48 20.47
N HIS A 148 10.61 -0.59 19.51
CA HIS A 148 9.70 0.54 19.32
C HIS A 148 8.36 0.13 18.69
N GLN A 149 8.32 -0.91 17.86
CA GLN A 149 7.04 -1.49 17.43
C GLN A 149 6.23 -1.97 18.63
N ASP A 150 6.83 -2.74 19.55
CA ASP A 150 6.17 -3.24 20.76
C ASP A 150 5.66 -2.11 21.66
N GLU A 151 6.42 -1.02 21.78
CA GLU A 151 6.02 0.17 22.56
C GLU A 151 4.87 0.96 21.87
N ALA A 152 4.85 1.03 20.54
CA ALA A 152 3.84 1.77 19.80
C ALA A 152 2.46 1.08 19.81
N ILE A 153 2.47 -0.25 19.77
CA ILE A 153 1.29 -1.07 19.52
C ILE A 153 0.15 -0.85 20.53
N PRO A 154 0.37 -0.88 21.86
CA PRO A 154 -0.73 -0.72 22.82
C PRO A 154 -1.43 0.63 22.69
N GLY A 155 -0.65 1.71 22.47
CA GLY A 155 -1.17 3.06 22.27
C GLY A 155 -1.94 3.19 20.97
N TYR A 156 -1.39 2.66 19.88
CA TYR A 156 -2.04 2.67 18.58
C TYR A 156 -3.34 1.85 18.59
N ARG A 157 -3.33 0.64 19.18
CA ARG A 157 -4.51 -0.22 19.33
C ARG A 157 -5.65 0.50 20.05
N ARG A 158 -5.35 1.24 21.11
CA ARG A 158 -6.35 2.05 21.85
C ARG A 158 -6.90 3.20 21.00
N ALA A 159 -6.04 3.84 20.21
CA ALA A 159 -6.44 4.95 19.34
C ALA A 159 -7.39 4.49 18.21
N ILE A 160 -7.13 3.34 17.59
CA ILE A 160 -7.99 2.79 16.53
C ILE A 160 -9.31 2.21 17.05
N GLN A 161 -9.36 1.79 18.33
CA GLN A 161 -10.59 1.33 18.97
C GLN A 161 -11.65 2.42 19.13
N ASN A 162 -11.25 3.69 19.19
CA ASN A 162 -12.18 4.82 19.25
C ASN A 162 -11.51 6.06 18.66
N ILE A 163 -11.51 6.16 17.34
CA ILE A 163 -10.86 7.25 16.62
C ILE A 163 -11.65 8.53 16.88
N ARG A 164 -11.11 9.38 17.75
CA ARG A 164 -11.61 10.74 17.94
C ARG A 164 -11.24 11.63 16.75
N PRO A 165 -12.07 12.62 16.38
CA PRO A 165 -11.77 13.53 15.28
C PRO A 165 -10.34 14.11 15.32
N GLU A 166 -9.89 14.52 16.51
CA GLU A 166 -8.57 15.13 16.74
C GLU A 166 -7.42 14.13 16.55
N ALA A 167 -7.68 12.84 16.80
CA ALA A 167 -6.70 11.78 16.64
C ALA A 167 -6.65 11.21 15.21
N SER A 168 -7.53 11.65 14.29
CA SER A 168 -7.61 11.10 12.93
C SER A 168 -6.29 11.24 12.16
N GLY A 169 -5.65 12.42 12.25
CA GLY A 169 -4.35 12.68 11.63
C GLY A 169 -3.23 11.80 12.20
N PRO A 170 -3.00 11.79 13.53
CA PRO A 170 -2.05 10.90 14.18
C PRO A 170 -2.25 9.41 13.88
N VAL A 171 -3.50 8.94 13.87
CA VAL A 171 -3.82 7.55 13.52
C VAL A 171 -3.45 7.27 12.06
N PHE A 172 -3.71 8.20 11.15
CA PHE A 172 -3.31 8.11 9.75
C PHE A 172 -1.78 8.15 9.55
N ALA A 173 -1.05 8.98 10.30
CA ALA A 173 0.41 8.98 10.28
C ALA A 173 0.98 7.64 10.75
N MET A 174 0.52 7.13 11.89
CA MET A 174 0.98 5.83 12.38
C MET A 174 0.68 4.71 11.38
N ALA A 175 -0.53 4.69 10.84
CA ALA A 175 -0.93 3.81 9.76
C ALA A 175 0.02 3.84 8.56
N SER A 176 0.41 5.04 8.13
CA SER A 176 1.35 5.21 7.01
C SER A 176 2.75 4.68 7.35
N LEU A 177 3.24 4.90 8.58
CA LEU A 177 4.50 4.34 9.06
C LEU A 177 4.46 2.81 9.08
N VAL A 178 3.35 2.22 9.53
CA VAL A 178 3.13 0.77 9.54
C VAL A 178 3.07 0.21 8.12
N ALA A 179 2.43 0.90 7.19
CA ALA A 179 2.42 0.49 5.79
C ALA A 179 3.83 0.50 5.18
N LEU A 180 4.65 1.51 5.46
CA LEU A 180 6.05 1.57 5.01
C LEU A 180 6.90 0.44 5.60
N LEU A 181 6.73 0.15 6.89
CA LEU A 181 7.38 -0.99 7.56
C LEU A 181 6.90 -2.33 6.98
N GLY A 182 5.61 -2.45 6.66
CA GLY A 182 5.03 -3.63 6.01
C GLY A 182 5.57 -3.84 4.59
N LEU A 183 5.76 -2.78 3.81
CA LEU A 183 6.42 -2.87 2.51
C LEU A 183 7.88 -3.33 2.65
N ALA A 184 8.58 -2.93 3.71
CA ALA A 184 9.94 -3.37 3.96
C ALA A 184 10.04 -4.89 4.24
N THR A 185 8.97 -5.57 4.70
CA THR A 185 9.01 -7.02 4.99
C THR A 185 9.08 -7.89 3.74
N ILE A 186 8.71 -7.36 2.58
CA ILE A 186 8.86 -8.06 1.28
C ILE A 186 10.13 -7.64 0.55
N SER A 187 10.90 -6.71 1.09
CA SER A 187 12.18 -6.26 0.53
C SER A 187 13.36 -7.05 1.09
N ASP A 188 14.55 -6.88 0.52
CA ASP A 188 15.81 -7.39 1.10
C ASP A 188 16.10 -6.84 2.50
N ASN A 189 15.37 -5.81 2.91
CA ASN A 189 15.49 -5.22 4.23
C ASN A 189 14.52 -5.80 5.26
N ALA A 190 13.82 -6.89 4.97
CA ALA A 190 12.94 -7.56 5.93
C ALA A 190 13.63 -7.89 7.27
N LEU A 191 12.86 -7.80 8.36
CA LEU A 191 13.33 -8.22 9.68
C LEU A 191 13.51 -9.75 9.70
N PRO A 192 14.54 -10.27 10.38
CA PRO A 192 14.67 -11.70 10.61
C PRO A 192 13.50 -12.26 11.42
N ARG A 193 13.03 -13.44 11.03
CA ARG A 193 12.06 -14.22 11.81
C ARG A 193 12.74 -14.82 13.05
N GLU A 194 12.03 -14.85 14.17
CA GLU A 194 12.56 -15.37 15.44
C GLU A 194 12.67 -16.90 15.45
N ASP A 195 11.84 -17.61 14.68
CA ASP A 195 11.60 -19.06 14.88
C ASP A 195 12.26 -20.01 13.88
N THR A 196 13.05 -19.55 12.90
CA THR A 196 13.56 -20.46 11.86
C THR A 196 15.04 -20.28 11.54
N SER A 197 15.74 -21.42 11.48
CA SER A 197 17.06 -21.60 10.86
C SER A 197 17.04 -21.51 9.33
N SER A 198 15.88 -21.19 8.73
CA SER A 198 15.71 -20.97 7.30
C SER A 198 16.13 -19.56 6.91
N LYS A 199 16.50 -19.39 5.63
CA LYS A 199 16.94 -18.12 5.07
C LYS A 199 15.91 -17.02 5.35
N ASN A 200 16.39 -15.81 5.60
CA ASN A 200 15.66 -14.57 5.88
C ASN A 200 14.75 -14.07 4.73
N GLN A 201 14.06 -14.99 4.05
CA GLN A 201 13.30 -14.71 2.84
C GLN A 201 11.85 -14.37 3.19
N PRO A 202 11.26 -13.36 2.51
CA PRO A 202 9.84 -13.09 2.61
C PRO A 202 9.03 -14.33 2.27
N THR A 203 7.85 -14.48 2.88
CA THR A 203 6.86 -15.51 2.52
C THR A 203 5.62 -14.87 1.92
N PHE A 204 4.75 -15.68 1.33
CA PHE A 204 3.47 -15.22 0.82
C PHE A 204 2.59 -14.58 1.93
N ILE A 205 2.77 -14.99 3.18
CA ILE A 205 2.11 -14.40 4.34
C ILE A 205 2.50 -12.92 4.53
N ASP A 206 3.77 -12.58 4.31
CA ASP A 206 4.25 -11.20 4.43
C ASP A 206 3.59 -10.32 3.35
N VAL A 207 3.46 -10.85 2.13
CA VAL A 207 2.73 -10.21 1.03
C VAL A 207 1.26 -9.97 1.40
N MET A 208 0.58 -10.99 1.93
CA MET A 208 -0.82 -10.87 2.35
C MET A 208 -1.03 -9.91 3.53
N SER A 209 -0.04 -9.79 4.42
CA SER A 209 -0.06 -8.86 5.54
C SER A 209 -0.14 -7.40 5.08
N ILE A 210 0.45 -7.06 3.93
CA ILE A 210 0.39 -5.70 3.37
C ILE A 210 -1.05 -5.32 2.99
N PHE A 211 -1.80 -6.25 2.39
CA PHE A 211 -3.23 -6.03 2.11
C PHE A 211 -4.00 -5.79 3.41
N THR A 212 -3.74 -6.57 4.45
CA THR A 212 -4.41 -6.40 5.74
C THR A 212 -4.09 -5.04 6.38
N ILE A 213 -2.83 -4.61 6.35
CA ILE A 213 -2.40 -3.30 6.86
C ILE A 213 -3.12 -2.18 6.11
N ILE A 214 -3.00 -2.15 4.78
CA ILE A 214 -3.49 -1.04 3.96
C ILE A 214 -5.02 -1.00 3.94
N ARG A 215 -5.69 -2.15 3.92
CA ARG A 215 -7.16 -2.21 4.02
C ARG A 215 -7.68 -1.89 5.42
N GLY A 216 -6.88 -2.08 6.46
CA GLY A 216 -7.16 -1.52 7.79
C GLY A 216 -7.34 0.00 7.75
N LEU A 217 -6.77 0.66 6.73
CA LEU A 217 -6.88 2.10 6.50
C LEU A 217 -8.04 2.49 5.59
N GLU A 218 -8.81 1.53 5.06
CA GLU A 218 -9.93 1.79 4.16
C GLU A 218 -10.93 2.76 4.79
N ALA A 219 -11.25 2.61 6.08
CA ALA A 219 -12.14 3.52 6.80
C ALA A 219 -11.63 4.97 6.88
N ILE A 220 -10.32 5.16 6.80
CA ILE A 220 -9.64 6.47 6.83
C ILE A 220 -9.56 7.05 5.40
N LEU A 221 -9.27 6.20 4.42
CA LEU A 221 -9.05 6.57 3.02
C LEU A 221 -10.35 6.73 2.23
N THR A 222 -11.47 6.17 2.70
CA THR A 222 -12.76 6.23 2.00
C THR A 222 -13.28 7.67 1.95
N HIS A 223 -13.39 8.20 0.73
CA HIS A 223 -13.92 9.52 0.45
C HIS A 223 -15.33 9.71 1.01
N GLY A 224 -15.59 10.91 1.55
CA GLY A 224 -16.90 11.29 2.09
C GLY A 224 -17.21 10.77 3.50
N THR A 225 -16.30 10.00 4.12
CA THR A 225 -16.44 9.62 5.53
C THR A 225 -16.05 10.77 6.46
N PRO A 226 -16.60 10.83 7.70
CA PRO A 226 -16.19 11.84 8.68
C PRO A 226 -14.68 11.85 8.97
N LEU A 227 -14.04 10.67 9.02
CA LEU A 227 -12.60 10.55 9.23
C LEU A 227 -11.81 11.15 8.07
N TRP A 228 -12.21 10.84 6.83
CA TRP A 228 -11.60 11.46 5.64
C TRP A 228 -11.76 12.99 5.66
N HIS A 229 -12.94 13.49 6.03
CA HIS A 229 -13.19 14.92 6.16
C HIS A 229 -12.34 15.58 7.25
N ASN A 230 -12.10 14.92 8.38
CA ASN A 230 -11.23 15.47 9.42
C ASN A 230 -9.78 15.60 8.93
N ILE A 231 -9.28 14.58 8.20
CA ILE A 231 -7.91 14.57 7.71
C ILE A 231 -7.73 15.60 6.58
N ILE A 232 -8.65 15.66 5.62
CA ILE A 232 -8.55 16.58 4.48
C ILE A 232 -8.64 18.06 4.90
N ASN A 233 -9.32 18.34 6.02
CA ASN A 233 -9.44 19.68 6.60
C ASN A 233 -8.33 20.01 7.62
N SER A 234 -7.33 19.14 7.74
CA SER A 234 -6.19 19.33 8.65
C SER A 234 -4.88 19.54 7.89
N ARG A 235 -3.77 19.69 8.63
CA ARG A 235 -2.40 19.75 8.05
C ARG A 235 -2.04 18.47 7.26
N TYR A 236 -2.70 17.35 7.53
CA TYR A 236 -2.48 16.07 6.83
C TYR A 236 -3.00 16.02 5.40
N ARG A 237 -3.78 17.01 4.96
CA ARG A 237 -4.39 17.04 3.61
C ARG A 237 -3.38 16.76 2.49
N VAL A 238 -2.14 17.25 2.65
CA VAL A 238 -1.08 17.16 1.64
C VAL A 238 -0.68 15.71 1.35
N ALA A 239 -0.79 14.83 2.35
CA ALA A 239 -0.51 13.40 2.23
C ALA A 239 -1.71 12.60 1.69
N MET A 240 -2.91 13.18 1.65
CA MET A 240 -4.12 12.52 1.15
C MET A 240 -4.40 12.82 -0.34
N ILE A 241 -3.95 13.96 -0.84
CA ILE A 241 -4.25 14.43 -2.20
C ILE A 241 -3.04 14.31 -3.12
N GLY A 242 -3.30 14.32 -4.43
CA GLY A 242 -2.26 14.38 -5.46
C GLY A 242 -1.63 13.05 -5.82
N HIS A 243 -2.27 11.93 -5.46
CA HIS A 243 -1.80 10.56 -5.77
C HIS A 243 -2.55 9.93 -6.96
N THR A 244 -3.13 10.78 -7.82
CA THR A 244 -3.76 10.39 -9.08
C THR A 244 -3.29 11.32 -10.19
N ALA A 245 -2.79 10.75 -11.28
CA ALA A 245 -2.40 11.52 -12.46
C ALA A 245 -3.63 11.73 -13.36
N ILE A 246 -4.40 12.79 -13.11
CA ILE A 246 -5.67 13.07 -13.81
C ILE A 246 -5.47 13.15 -15.33
N ASP A 247 -4.38 13.77 -15.77
CA ASP A 247 -4.04 13.98 -17.17
C ASP A 247 -3.56 12.70 -17.89
N SER A 248 -3.46 11.57 -17.18
CA SER A 248 -3.01 10.30 -17.78
C SER A 248 -4.10 9.55 -18.54
N GLN A 249 -5.36 10.01 -18.51
CA GLN A 249 -6.49 9.27 -19.09
C GLN A 249 -6.31 9.00 -20.59
N ASP A 250 -5.76 9.98 -21.31
CA ASP A 250 -5.53 9.91 -22.75
C ASP A 250 -4.11 9.40 -23.10
N PHE A 251 -3.30 9.04 -22.10
CA PHE A 251 -1.95 8.53 -22.34
C PHE A 251 -2.01 7.13 -22.94
N GLU A 252 -1.51 6.97 -24.17
CA GLU A 252 -1.46 5.66 -24.85
C GLU A 252 -0.43 4.73 -24.20
N LEU A 253 -0.85 3.50 -23.89
CA LEU A 253 0.07 2.49 -23.36
C LEU A 253 0.94 1.93 -24.49
N PRO A 254 2.22 1.60 -24.21
CA PRO A 254 3.05 0.87 -25.17
C PRO A 254 2.39 -0.45 -25.61
N ALA A 255 2.59 -0.82 -26.89
CA ALA A 255 1.91 -1.96 -27.49
C ALA A 255 2.14 -3.29 -26.75
N ASN A 256 3.32 -3.50 -26.19
CA ASN A 256 3.66 -4.68 -25.38
C ASN A 256 2.87 -4.72 -24.06
N VAL A 257 2.68 -3.56 -23.42
CA VAL A 257 1.91 -3.43 -22.18
C VAL A 257 0.43 -3.67 -22.45
N GLU A 258 -0.11 -3.09 -23.52
CA GLU A 258 -1.50 -3.31 -23.91
C GLU A 258 -1.75 -4.78 -24.28
N LEU A 259 -0.83 -5.41 -25.03
CA LEU A 259 -0.90 -6.83 -25.36
C LEU A 259 -0.91 -7.69 -24.10
N ARG A 260 -0.07 -7.40 -23.10
CA ARG A 260 -0.05 -8.14 -21.83
C ARG A 260 -1.41 -8.09 -21.13
N TYR A 261 -2.02 -6.90 -20.99
CA TYR A 261 -3.34 -6.79 -20.37
C TYR A 261 -4.45 -7.47 -21.18
N ARG A 262 -4.35 -7.49 -22.51
CA ARG A 262 -5.26 -8.24 -23.37
C ARG A 262 -5.14 -9.75 -23.11
N GLN A 263 -3.91 -10.29 -23.12
CA GLN A 263 -3.64 -11.69 -22.81
C GLN A 263 -4.12 -12.09 -21.42
N LEU A 264 -3.95 -11.21 -20.43
CA LEU A 264 -4.50 -11.45 -19.10
C LEU A 264 -6.03 -11.55 -19.13
N THR A 265 -6.72 -10.59 -19.74
CA THR A 265 -8.19 -10.51 -19.72
C THR A 265 -8.88 -11.57 -20.58
N THR A 266 -8.24 -12.05 -21.65
CA THR A 266 -8.75 -13.14 -22.49
C THR A 266 -8.10 -14.46 -22.11
N ASP A 267 -6.90 -14.72 -22.62
CA ASP A 267 -6.30 -16.05 -22.71
C ASP A 267 -6.07 -16.65 -21.32
N CYS A 268 -5.52 -15.87 -20.40
CA CYS A 268 -5.23 -16.28 -19.02
C CYS A 268 -6.52 -16.57 -18.24
N LEU A 269 -7.47 -15.62 -18.22
CA LEU A 269 -8.72 -15.81 -17.46
C LEU A 269 -9.64 -16.86 -18.08
N ASP A 270 -9.69 -16.98 -19.40
CA ASP A 270 -10.44 -18.04 -20.09
C ASP A 270 -9.89 -19.42 -19.75
N THR A 271 -8.57 -19.55 -19.66
CA THR A 271 -7.91 -20.82 -19.32
C THR A 271 -8.08 -21.17 -17.84
N LEU A 272 -7.85 -20.21 -16.94
CA LEU A 272 -7.80 -20.47 -15.49
C LEU A 272 -9.16 -20.41 -14.79
N LEU A 273 -10.14 -19.69 -15.36
CA LEU A 273 -11.46 -19.45 -14.75
C LEU A 273 -12.62 -19.72 -15.73
N ALA A 274 -12.48 -20.69 -16.63
CA ALA A 274 -13.49 -21.03 -17.65
C ALA A 274 -14.92 -21.16 -17.07
N ASP A 275 -15.04 -21.83 -15.92
CA ASP A 275 -16.33 -22.17 -15.31
C ASP A 275 -16.78 -21.18 -14.22
N ASP A 276 -15.90 -20.29 -13.74
CA ASP A 276 -16.20 -19.36 -12.65
C ASP A 276 -16.34 -17.92 -13.16
N LYS A 277 -17.54 -17.61 -13.63
CA LYS A 277 -17.90 -16.26 -14.12
C LYS A 277 -17.75 -15.17 -13.06
N SER A 278 -17.98 -15.50 -11.78
CA SER A 278 -17.93 -14.53 -10.68
C SER A 278 -16.49 -14.15 -10.35
N ALA A 279 -15.61 -15.15 -10.23
CA ALA A 279 -14.17 -14.96 -10.07
C ALA A 279 -13.58 -14.22 -11.28
N LYS A 280 -14.00 -14.59 -12.49
CA LYS A 280 -13.56 -13.93 -13.72
C LYS A 280 -13.93 -12.44 -13.73
N GLN A 281 -15.17 -12.09 -13.40
CA GLN A 281 -15.60 -10.69 -13.31
C GLN A 281 -14.77 -9.91 -12.27
N THR A 282 -14.53 -10.51 -11.10
CA THR A 282 -13.69 -9.92 -10.05
C THR A 282 -12.26 -9.65 -10.54
N CYS A 283 -11.68 -10.60 -11.29
CA CYS A 283 -10.36 -10.46 -11.89
C CYS A 283 -10.32 -9.38 -12.98
N LEU A 284 -11.35 -9.31 -13.85
CA LEU A 284 -11.44 -8.29 -14.90
C LEU A 284 -11.48 -6.87 -14.32
N GLU A 285 -12.27 -6.64 -13.27
CA GLU A 285 -12.33 -5.35 -12.57
C GLU A 285 -10.97 -5.00 -11.94
N THR A 286 -10.30 -5.99 -11.37
CA THR A 286 -8.98 -5.83 -10.75
C THR A 286 -7.88 -5.53 -11.77
N ILE A 287 -7.89 -6.21 -12.91
CA ILE A 287 -6.97 -5.96 -14.04
C ILE A 287 -7.18 -4.55 -14.60
N SER A 288 -8.43 -4.12 -14.77
CA SER A 288 -8.75 -2.75 -15.22
C SER A 288 -8.17 -1.70 -14.28
N CYS A 289 -8.30 -1.90 -12.96
CA CYS A 289 -7.68 -1.04 -11.96
C CYS A 289 -6.15 -1.03 -12.07
N LEU A 290 -5.53 -2.20 -12.22
CA LEU A 290 -4.08 -2.33 -12.37
C LEU A 290 -3.56 -1.64 -13.64
N GLN A 291 -4.26 -1.80 -14.77
CA GLN A 291 -3.92 -1.16 -16.04
C GLN A 291 -3.98 0.37 -15.94
N ASN A 292 -4.97 0.92 -15.22
CA ASN A 292 -5.05 2.36 -14.99
C ASN A 292 -3.87 2.87 -14.15
N ILE A 293 -3.46 2.14 -13.12
CA ILE A 293 -2.26 2.50 -12.34
C ILE A 293 -1.01 2.44 -13.21
N HIS A 294 -0.84 1.39 -14.03
CA HIS A 294 0.30 1.28 -14.93
C HIS A 294 0.33 2.46 -15.93
N ARG A 295 -0.82 2.89 -16.45
CA ARG A 295 -0.94 4.08 -17.31
C ARG A 295 -0.50 5.35 -16.57
N GLU A 296 -0.97 5.55 -15.34
CA GLU A 296 -0.56 6.69 -14.52
C GLU A 296 0.96 6.71 -14.31
N LEU A 297 1.57 5.56 -14.00
CA LEU A 297 3.02 5.45 -13.79
C LEU A 297 3.80 5.78 -15.07
N LEU A 298 3.45 5.19 -16.21
CA LEU A 298 4.15 5.47 -17.47
C LEU A 298 3.96 6.91 -17.94
N PHE A 299 2.79 7.50 -17.70
CA PHE A 299 2.56 8.93 -17.92
C PHE A 299 3.45 9.80 -17.02
N LEU A 300 3.65 9.42 -15.77
CA LEU A 300 4.55 10.16 -14.88
C LEU A 300 6.01 9.99 -15.30
N VAL A 301 6.43 8.77 -15.67
CA VAL A 301 7.78 8.49 -16.16
C VAL A 301 8.08 9.28 -17.44
N SER A 302 7.12 9.42 -18.35
CA SER A 302 7.32 10.18 -19.60
C SER A 302 7.54 11.68 -19.41
N LYS A 303 7.28 12.21 -18.21
CA LYS A 303 7.58 13.61 -17.85
C LYS A 303 9.03 13.83 -17.41
N TYR A 304 9.77 12.76 -17.08
CA TYR A 304 11.19 12.86 -16.74
C TYR A 304 12.03 12.98 -18.00
N ALA A 305 13.15 13.70 -17.90
CA ALA A 305 14.16 13.68 -18.96
C ALA A 305 14.85 12.30 -19.03
N LEU A 306 15.38 11.94 -20.21
CA LEU A 306 16.02 10.62 -20.42
C LEU A 306 17.17 10.33 -19.45
N ASP A 307 17.89 11.37 -19.01
CA ASP A 307 19.05 11.25 -18.11
C ASP A 307 18.70 11.51 -16.63
N GLU A 308 17.43 11.79 -16.32
CA GLU A 308 16.99 12.09 -14.97
C GLU A 308 16.62 10.80 -14.22
N GLU A 309 17.08 10.68 -12.97
CA GLU A 309 16.70 9.55 -12.13
C GLU A 309 15.20 9.63 -11.78
N VAL A 310 14.45 8.63 -12.24
CA VAL A 310 13.00 8.53 -11.98
C VAL A 310 12.75 8.36 -10.48
N ASN A 311 12.04 9.33 -9.90
CA ASN A 311 11.75 9.36 -8.46
C ASN A 311 10.24 9.46 -8.19
N LEU A 312 9.52 8.40 -8.54
CA LEU A 312 8.07 8.34 -8.38
C LEU A 312 7.65 8.29 -6.90
N GLU A 313 6.46 8.83 -6.64
CA GLU A 313 5.81 8.71 -5.35
C GLU A 313 5.25 7.29 -5.16
N PRO A 314 5.63 6.56 -4.10
CA PRO A 314 5.16 5.19 -3.88
C PRO A 314 3.63 5.09 -3.79
N ALA A 315 2.96 6.16 -3.35
CA ALA A 315 1.51 6.22 -3.19
C ALA A 315 0.74 5.92 -4.50
N TYR A 316 1.29 6.20 -5.68
CA TYR A 316 0.65 5.88 -6.96
C TYR A 316 0.47 4.37 -7.18
N VAL A 317 1.39 3.55 -6.66
CA VAL A 317 1.34 2.09 -6.77
C VAL A 317 0.65 1.48 -5.55
N VAL A 318 1.02 1.96 -4.35
CA VAL A 318 0.53 1.43 -3.08
C VAL A 318 -1.00 1.58 -2.93
N LYS A 319 -1.62 2.58 -3.56
CA LYS A 319 -3.08 2.75 -3.56
C LYS A 319 -3.82 1.52 -4.12
N TRP A 320 -3.21 0.73 -4.99
CA TRP A 320 -3.85 -0.48 -5.54
C TRP A 320 -4.27 -1.46 -4.45
N PHE A 321 -3.45 -1.64 -3.40
CA PHE A 321 -3.79 -2.48 -2.24
C PHE A 321 -5.11 -2.06 -1.57
N ALA A 322 -5.43 -0.77 -1.58
CA ALA A 322 -6.69 -0.23 -1.06
C ALA A 322 -7.84 -0.31 -2.07
N LEU A 323 -7.55 -0.31 -3.38
CA LEU A 323 -8.56 -0.28 -4.45
C LEU A 323 -9.12 -1.65 -4.81
N VAL A 324 -8.35 -2.73 -4.61
CA VAL A 324 -8.82 -4.08 -4.93
C VAL A 324 -10.03 -4.47 -4.08
N SER A 325 -10.92 -5.30 -4.64
CA SER A 325 -12.13 -5.70 -3.92
C SER A 325 -11.83 -6.71 -2.79
N PRO A 326 -12.65 -6.77 -1.73
CA PRO A 326 -12.53 -7.81 -0.70
C PRO A 326 -12.61 -9.23 -1.29
N GLN A 327 -13.39 -9.41 -2.36
CA GLN A 327 -13.52 -10.67 -3.09
C GLN A 327 -12.20 -11.09 -3.72
N PHE A 328 -11.48 -10.16 -4.35
CA PHE A 328 -10.16 -10.44 -4.91
C PHE A 328 -9.15 -10.83 -3.83
N VAL A 329 -9.16 -10.15 -2.68
CA VAL A 329 -8.27 -10.51 -1.56
C VAL A 329 -8.61 -11.89 -0.98
N GLU A 330 -9.88 -12.27 -0.95
CA GLU A 330 -10.28 -13.63 -0.59
C GLU A 330 -9.80 -14.67 -1.62
N MET A 331 -9.81 -14.33 -2.91
CA MET A 331 -9.21 -15.18 -3.94
C MET A 331 -7.71 -15.38 -3.71
N LEU A 332 -6.98 -14.31 -3.35
CA LEU A 332 -5.56 -14.40 -2.98
C LEU A 332 -5.33 -15.26 -1.73
N ARG A 333 -6.18 -15.10 -0.70
CA ARG A 333 -6.12 -15.93 0.53
C ARG A 333 -6.32 -17.41 0.22
N ARG A 334 -7.13 -17.74 -0.79
CA ARG A 334 -7.35 -19.11 -1.27
C ARG A 334 -6.34 -19.56 -2.32
N GLU A 335 -5.25 -18.81 -2.49
CA GLU A 335 -4.18 -19.10 -3.44
C GLU A 335 -4.72 -19.34 -4.88
N ASN A 336 -5.78 -18.62 -5.24
CA ASN A 336 -6.37 -18.76 -6.57
C ASN A 336 -5.35 -18.37 -7.65
N THR A 337 -5.08 -19.30 -8.56
CA THR A 337 -4.03 -19.18 -9.58
C THR A 337 -4.17 -17.90 -10.41
N ALA A 338 -5.37 -17.55 -10.87
CA ALA A 338 -5.57 -16.35 -11.68
C ALA A 338 -5.32 -15.06 -10.87
N ALA A 339 -5.76 -15.02 -9.62
CA ALA A 339 -5.49 -13.89 -8.73
C ALA A 339 -4.00 -13.73 -8.44
N LEU A 340 -3.27 -14.85 -8.25
CA LEU A 340 -1.83 -14.87 -8.04
C LEU A 340 -1.04 -14.38 -9.28
N VAL A 341 -1.48 -14.72 -10.50
CA VAL A 341 -0.90 -14.17 -11.74
C VAL A 341 -1.04 -12.65 -11.76
N ILE A 342 -2.25 -12.13 -11.51
CA ILE A 342 -2.52 -10.68 -11.49
C ILE A 342 -1.69 -9.98 -10.40
N LEU A 343 -1.52 -10.62 -9.24
CA LEU A 343 -0.65 -10.11 -8.18
C LEU A 343 0.82 -10.03 -8.62
N GLY A 344 1.29 -11.00 -9.40
CA GLY A 344 2.61 -10.97 -10.02
C GLY A 344 2.79 -9.79 -10.96
N ASP A 345 1.81 -9.51 -11.84
CA ASP A 345 1.81 -8.32 -12.70
C ASP A 345 1.82 -7.01 -11.88
N PHE A 346 1.11 -6.97 -10.76
CA PHE A 346 1.16 -5.82 -9.85
C PHE A 346 2.54 -5.61 -9.25
N PHE A 347 3.19 -6.65 -8.72
CA PHE A 347 4.54 -6.53 -8.18
C PHE A 347 5.60 -6.23 -9.25
N ALA A 348 5.37 -6.57 -10.52
CA ALA A 348 6.25 -6.13 -11.59
C ALA A 348 6.33 -4.59 -11.70
N LEU A 349 5.26 -3.86 -11.36
CA LEU A 349 5.26 -2.39 -11.36
C LEU A 349 6.17 -1.78 -10.27
N PHE A 350 6.46 -2.52 -9.20
CA PHE A 350 7.31 -2.04 -8.09
C PHE A 350 8.77 -1.85 -8.51
N ARG A 351 9.18 -2.38 -9.67
CA ARG A 351 10.50 -2.14 -10.25
C ARG A 351 10.79 -0.67 -10.49
N LEU A 352 9.75 0.11 -10.81
CA LEU A 352 9.83 1.57 -10.95
C LEU A 352 10.11 2.29 -9.63
N LEU A 353 10.07 1.57 -8.49
CA LEU A 353 10.26 2.09 -7.14
C LEU A 353 11.39 1.38 -6.38
N GLU A 354 12.20 0.54 -7.04
CA GLU A 354 13.27 -0.23 -6.38
C GLU A 354 14.40 0.64 -5.82
N ASN A 355 14.51 1.91 -6.25
CA ASN A 355 15.42 2.89 -5.65
C ASN A 355 15.05 3.26 -4.20
N ARG A 356 13.85 2.91 -3.74
CA ARG A 356 13.43 3.09 -2.34
C ARG A 356 13.94 1.92 -1.50
N TRP A 357 14.61 2.23 -0.39
CA TRP A 357 15.20 1.21 0.48
C TRP A 357 14.19 0.18 0.99
N PHE A 358 12.95 0.60 1.29
CA PHE A 358 11.87 -0.27 1.77
C PHE A 358 11.19 -1.08 0.65
N LEU A 359 11.57 -0.90 -0.62
CA LEU A 359 11.09 -1.70 -1.77
C LEU A 359 12.23 -2.39 -2.53
N LYS A 360 13.46 -2.32 -2.03
CA LYS A 360 14.62 -2.92 -2.67
C LYS A 360 14.42 -4.43 -2.86
N LYS A 361 14.46 -4.90 -4.12
CA LYS A 361 14.16 -6.27 -4.54
C LYS A 361 12.76 -6.80 -4.17
N ALA A 362 11.85 -5.94 -3.73
CA ALA A 362 10.48 -6.35 -3.42
C ALA A 362 9.78 -7.06 -4.59
N PRO A 363 9.93 -6.65 -5.88
CA PRO A 363 9.33 -7.36 -7.01
C PRO A 363 9.77 -8.81 -7.11
N VAL A 364 11.08 -9.05 -7.03
CA VAL A 364 11.68 -10.38 -7.19
C VAL A 364 11.29 -11.27 -6.01
N ASN A 365 11.40 -10.74 -4.80
CA ASN A 365 11.04 -11.47 -3.59
C ASN A 365 9.55 -11.85 -3.60
N ALA A 366 8.65 -10.92 -3.89
CA ALA A 366 7.22 -11.20 -3.97
C ALA A 366 6.90 -12.24 -5.06
N LEU A 367 7.50 -12.12 -6.25
CA LEU A 367 7.32 -13.13 -7.32
C LEU A 367 7.79 -14.52 -6.90
N ASN A 368 8.91 -14.64 -6.19
CA ASN A 368 9.38 -15.92 -5.67
C ASN A 368 8.36 -16.52 -4.69
N THR A 369 7.81 -15.71 -3.77
CA THR A 369 6.78 -16.21 -2.84
C THR A 369 5.49 -16.64 -3.55
N ILE A 370 5.13 -15.98 -4.65
CA ILE A 370 3.97 -16.37 -5.47
C ILE A 370 4.26 -17.70 -6.18
N GLN A 371 5.48 -17.89 -6.69
CA GLN A 371 5.88 -19.13 -7.36
C GLN A 371 5.86 -20.35 -6.44
N GLU A 372 6.06 -20.16 -5.13
CA GLU A 372 6.00 -21.23 -4.13
C GLU A 372 4.57 -21.77 -3.92
N VAL A 373 3.54 -20.94 -4.14
CA VAL A 373 2.13 -21.28 -3.82
C VAL A 373 1.25 -21.46 -5.07
N ILE A 374 1.68 -20.96 -6.23
CA ILE A 374 0.86 -20.98 -7.45
C ILE A 374 0.75 -22.38 -8.06
N ASP A 375 -0.45 -22.73 -8.53
CA ASP A 375 -0.67 -23.93 -9.36
C ASP A 375 0.21 -23.89 -10.63
N PRO A 376 0.80 -25.02 -11.07
CA PRO A 376 1.65 -25.08 -12.26
C PRO A 376 1.05 -24.47 -13.53
N ARG A 377 -0.28 -24.50 -13.70
CA ARG A 377 -0.99 -23.86 -14.82
C ARG A 377 -0.80 -22.34 -14.87
N GLY A 378 -0.50 -21.71 -13.73
CA GLY A 378 -0.23 -20.28 -13.63
C GLY A 378 1.22 -19.90 -13.95
N LEU A 379 2.17 -20.84 -13.94
CA LEU A 379 3.60 -20.54 -14.06
C LEU A 379 3.96 -19.95 -15.42
N GLU A 380 3.36 -20.45 -16.51
CA GLU A 380 3.59 -19.90 -17.86
C GLU A 380 3.25 -18.40 -17.94
N TRP A 381 2.24 -17.98 -17.18
CA TRP A 381 1.79 -16.59 -17.14
C TRP A 381 2.71 -15.69 -16.31
N LEU A 382 3.45 -16.25 -15.36
CA LEU A 382 4.47 -15.54 -14.57
C LEU A 382 5.82 -15.45 -15.29
N ILE A 383 6.20 -16.46 -16.09
CA ILE A 383 7.50 -16.49 -16.80
C ILE A 383 7.63 -15.30 -17.76
N VAL A 384 6.54 -14.89 -18.41
CA VAL A 384 6.51 -13.71 -19.29
C VAL A 384 6.98 -12.44 -18.55
N LEU A 385 6.67 -12.34 -17.25
CA LEU A 385 7.10 -11.25 -16.38
C LEU A 385 8.57 -11.36 -15.97
N GLN A 386 9.22 -12.50 -16.15
CA GLN A 386 10.65 -12.68 -15.91
C GLN A 386 11.46 -12.42 -17.19
N THR A 387 10.96 -12.84 -18.36
CA THR A 387 11.65 -12.76 -19.65
C THR A 387 11.54 -11.42 -20.38
N GLN A 388 10.50 -10.62 -20.16
CA GLN A 388 10.43 -9.24 -20.69
C GLN A 388 11.41 -8.25 -20.00
N ASN A 389 12.35 -8.77 -19.21
CA ASN A 389 13.32 -8.01 -18.42
C ASN A 389 14.80 -8.24 -18.81
N ALA A 390 15.05 -8.80 -20.01
CA ALA A 390 16.38 -8.88 -20.57
C ALA A 390 16.64 -7.70 -21.50
#